data_AF-A0A1U7WMA3-F1
#
_entry.id   AF-A0A1U7WMA3-F1
#
_cell.length_a   1.000
_cell.length_b   1.000
_cell.length_c   1.000
_cell.angle_alpha   90.00
_cell.angle_beta   90.00
_cell.angle_gamma   90.00
#
_symmetry.space_group_name_H-M   'P 1'
#
loop_
_entity.id
_entity.type
_entity.pdbx_description
1 polymer ?
#
loop_
_entity_poly.entity_id
_entity_poly.type
_entity_poly.pdbx_seq_one_letter_code
_entity_poly.pdbx_strand_id
1 'polypeptide(L)'
;MAIASVRQFKLVAGLLGVEAGQDAVIRMYLYERADEVVWPYEYTVAYFTDRISNLRNRLGMCGIKDEGIYVPLELGAENRTESNVLSADYYSLSYPRTPQEILRIVHSTGSEHMPGGFYPHGANGRIARELLQDP
;
A
#
# COMPACT_ATOMS: atom_id res chain seq x y z
N MET A 1 18.76 14.60 -8.75
CA MET A 1 17.30 14.80 -8.57
C MET A 1 16.75 15.31 -9.89
N ALA A 2 16.12 14.45 -10.71
CA ALA A 2 15.50 14.88 -11.96
C ALA A 2 14.17 15.57 -11.63
N ILE A 3 13.99 16.81 -12.05
CA ILE A 3 12.71 17.53 -11.90
C ILE A 3 11.71 16.85 -12.83
N ALA A 4 10.62 16.31 -12.26
CA ALA A 4 9.55 15.73 -13.06
C ALA A 4 8.94 16.81 -13.98
N SER A 5 8.72 16.47 -15.24
CA SER A 5 8.05 17.35 -16.19
C SER A 5 6.57 17.52 -15.82
N VAL A 6 5.96 18.64 -16.26
CA VAL A 6 4.51 18.88 -16.11
C VAL A 6 3.67 17.71 -16.63
N ARG A 7 4.14 17.00 -17.67
CA ARG A 7 3.45 15.82 -18.22
C ARG A 7 3.46 14.63 -17.24
N GLN A 8 4.58 14.41 -16.54
CA GLN A 8 4.68 13.35 -15.53
C GLN A 8 3.76 13.64 -14.34
N PHE A 9 3.69 14.90 -13.88
CA PHE A 9 2.74 15.28 -12.83
C PHE A 9 1.29 15.06 -13.24
N LYS A 10 0.90 15.46 -14.46
CA LYS A 10 -0.46 15.21 -14.97
C LYS A 10 -0.79 13.72 -15.04
N LEU A 11 0.16 12.89 -15.49
CA LEU A 11 -0.01 11.43 -15.51
C LEU A 11 -0.21 10.87 -14.10
N VAL A 12 0.69 11.20 -13.17
CA VAL A 12 0.63 10.69 -11.79
C VAL A 12 -0.64 11.17 -11.08
N ALA A 13 -1.02 12.44 -11.24
CA ALA A 13 -2.25 12.97 -10.65
C ALA A 13 -3.51 12.28 -11.22
N GLY A 14 -3.54 12.00 -12.53
CA GLY A 14 -4.64 11.28 -13.16
C GLY A 14 -4.78 9.84 -12.66
N LEU A 15 -3.67 9.13 -12.47
CA LEU A 15 -3.66 7.78 -11.89
C LEU A 15 -4.03 7.81 -10.41
N LEU A 16 -3.44 8.72 -9.63
CA LEU A 16 -3.66 8.83 -8.19
C LEU A 16 -5.14 8.95 -7.83
N GLY A 17 -5.90 9.78 -8.53
CA GLY A 17 -7.33 9.97 -8.21
C GLY A 17 -8.17 8.71 -8.39
N VAL A 18 -7.91 7.94 -9.45
CA VAL A 18 -8.64 6.69 -9.73
C VAL A 18 -8.25 5.60 -8.72
N GLU A 19 -6.95 5.45 -8.46
CA GLU A 19 -6.42 4.45 -7.52
C GLU A 19 -6.88 4.73 -6.08
N ALA A 20 -6.85 6.00 -5.64
CA ALA A 20 -7.35 6.40 -4.32
C ALA A 20 -8.85 6.13 -4.16
N GLY A 21 -9.64 6.39 -5.21
CA GLY A 21 -11.08 6.09 -5.20
C GLY A 21 -11.36 4.60 -5.10
N GLN A 22 -10.60 3.77 -5.82
CA GLN A 22 -10.74 2.31 -5.76
C GLN A 22 -10.36 1.77 -4.37
N ASP A 23 -9.24 2.22 -3.80
CA ASP A 23 -8.81 1.81 -2.45
C ASP A 23 -9.86 2.17 -1.40
N ALA A 24 -10.40 3.39 -1.45
CA ALA A 24 -11.45 3.85 -0.53
C ALA A 24 -12.72 2.98 -0.59
N VAL A 25 -13.18 2.62 -1.79
CA VAL A 25 -14.36 1.77 -1.98
C VAL A 25 -14.12 0.37 -1.43
N ILE A 26 -12.96 -0.24 -1.74
CA ILE A 26 -12.62 -1.58 -1.24
C ILE A 26 -12.51 -1.57 0.29
N ARG A 27 -11.80 -0.58 0.86
CA ARG A 27 -11.65 -0.44 2.31
C ARG A 27 -12.98 -0.20 3.01
N MET A 28 -13.89 0.55 2.41
CA MET A 28 -15.23 0.75 2.95
C MET A 28 -15.98 -0.59 3.05
N TYR A 29 -15.95 -1.42 2.00
CA TYR A 29 -16.56 -2.76 2.05
C TYR A 29 -15.91 -3.69 3.08
N LEU A 30 -14.59 -3.61 3.24
CA LEU A 30 -13.85 -4.36 4.28
C LEU A 30 -14.21 -3.86 5.68
N TYR A 31 -14.37 -2.55 5.86
CA TYR A 31 -14.77 -1.93 7.12
C TYR A 31 -16.19 -2.34 7.54
N GLU A 32 -17.15 -2.37 6.62
CA GLU A 32 -18.50 -2.87 6.90
C GLU A 32 -18.52 -4.31 7.41
N ARG A 33 -17.50 -5.10 7.04
CA ARG A 33 -17.39 -6.54 7.33
C ARG A 33 -16.28 -6.84 8.32
N ALA A 34 -15.77 -5.82 9.00
CA ALA A 34 -14.52 -5.92 9.75
C ALA A 34 -14.56 -7.05 10.81
N ASP A 35 -15.72 -7.25 11.43
CA ASP A 35 -15.96 -8.25 12.48
C ASP A 35 -16.41 -9.62 11.93
N GLU A 36 -16.64 -9.75 10.62
CA GLU A 36 -17.00 -11.03 10.01
C GLU A 36 -15.81 -11.99 10.08
N VAL A 37 -16.07 -13.21 10.57
CA VAL A 37 -15.06 -14.29 10.60
C VAL A 37 -14.94 -14.91 9.22
N VAL A 38 -13.72 -14.96 8.69
CA VAL A 38 -13.45 -15.49 7.34
C VAL A 38 -13.30 -17.01 7.38
N TRP A 39 -14.40 -17.74 7.27
CA TRP A 39 -14.37 -19.21 7.27
C TRP A 39 -13.48 -19.78 6.13
N PRO A 40 -12.67 -20.84 6.37
CA PRO A 40 -12.56 -21.65 7.59
C PRO A 40 -11.55 -21.11 8.61
N TYR A 41 -11.02 -19.91 8.40
CA TYR A 41 -10.05 -19.29 9.30
C TYR A 41 -10.78 -18.69 10.52
N GLU A 42 -10.25 -18.93 11.72
CA GLU A 42 -10.79 -18.38 12.98
C GLU A 42 -10.43 -16.88 13.17
N TYR A 43 -10.26 -16.15 12.08
CA TYR A 43 -9.81 -14.74 12.06
C TYR A 43 -10.83 -13.87 11.34
N THR A 44 -10.95 -12.61 11.79
CA THR A 44 -11.86 -11.63 11.19
C THR A 44 -11.27 -10.98 9.95
N VAL A 45 -12.12 -10.31 9.15
CA VAL A 45 -11.67 -9.48 8.02
C VAL A 45 -10.68 -8.39 8.48
N ALA A 46 -10.93 -7.75 9.63
CA ALA A 46 -10.01 -6.77 10.20
C ALA A 46 -8.64 -7.36 10.49
N TYR A 47 -8.60 -8.57 11.06
CA TYR A 47 -7.35 -9.28 11.33
C TYR A 47 -6.56 -9.53 10.05
N PHE A 48 -7.22 -10.05 9.00
CA PHE A 48 -6.54 -10.27 7.72
C PHE A 48 -6.01 -8.98 7.11
N THR A 49 -6.79 -7.89 7.16
CA THR A 49 -6.36 -6.60 6.64
C THR A 49 -5.11 -6.11 7.38
N ASP A 50 -5.11 -6.12 8.71
CA ASP A 50 -3.94 -5.74 9.50
C ASP A 50 -2.70 -6.61 9.16
N ARG A 51 -2.88 -7.92 8.99
CA ARG A 51 -1.78 -8.82 8.61
C ARG A 51 -1.23 -8.52 7.21
N ILE A 52 -2.08 -8.15 6.26
CA ILE A 52 -1.65 -7.73 4.91
C ILE A 52 -0.91 -6.40 4.98
N SER A 53 -1.40 -5.42 5.75
CA SER A 53 -0.74 -4.14 5.95
C SER A 53 0.63 -4.31 6.61
N ASN A 54 0.73 -5.15 7.64
CA ASN A 54 1.99 -5.50 8.29
C ASN A 54 2.98 -6.21 7.34
N LEU A 55 2.49 -7.06 6.44
CA LEU A 55 3.32 -7.64 5.40
C LEU A 55 3.84 -6.56 4.43
N ARG A 56 2.99 -5.61 4.02
CA ARG A 56 3.37 -4.49 3.15
C ARG A 56 4.46 -3.63 3.79
N ASN A 57 4.32 -3.34 5.08
CA ASN A 57 5.32 -2.60 5.85
C ASN A 57 6.65 -3.35 5.90
N ARG A 58 6.63 -4.66 6.20
CA ARG A 58 7.83 -5.49 6.24
C ARG A 58 8.56 -5.54 4.90
N LEU A 59 7.83 -5.75 3.81
CA LEU A 59 8.39 -5.82 2.46
C LEU A 59 8.92 -4.46 1.99
N GLY A 60 8.22 -3.37 2.34
CA GLY A 60 8.66 -2.01 2.09
C GLY A 60 9.80 -1.53 3.01
N MET A 61 10.20 -2.34 3.98
CA MET A 61 11.25 -2.09 4.97
C MET A 61 10.98 -0.93 5.94
N CYS A 62 11.32 0.31 5.55
CA CYS A 62 11.37 1.43 6.49
C CYS A 62 10.10 2.26 6.47
N GLY A 63 9.54 2.52 7.65
CA GLY A 63 8.36 3.38 7.83
C GLY A 63 7.05 2.69 7.47
N ILE A 64 5.96 3.42 7.66
CA ILE A 64 4.61 2.94 7.39
C ILE A 64 4.34 3.05 5.89
N LYS A 65 3.94 1.93 5.29
CA LYS A 65 3.49 1.82 3.91
C LYS A 65 2.00 1.58 3.85
N ASP A 66 1.43 0.96 4.89
CA ASP A 66 0.02 0.67 5.07
C ASP A 66 -0.37 0.57 6.53
N GLU A 67 -1.67 0.68 6.74
CA GLU A 67 -2.35 0.37 7.98
C GLU A 67 -3.64 -0.37 7.68
N GLY A 68 -4.06 -1.21 8.65
CA GLY A 68 -5.33 -1.92 8.60
C GLY A 68 -6.52 -0.96 8.61
N ILE A 69 -7.74 -1.50 8.45
CA ILE A 69 -9.01 -0.74 8.50
C ILE A 69 -9.33 -0.17 9.90
N TYR A 70 -8.63 -0.64 10.92
CA TYR A 70 -8.59 -0.05 12.25
C TYR A 70 -7.16 0.31 12.64
N VAL A 71 -6.99 1.41 13.34
CA VAL A 71 -5.73 1.89 13.89
C VAL A 71 -5.94 2.41 15.31
N PRO A 72 -4.89 2.43 16.16
CA PRO A 72 -4.91 3.19 17.40
C PRO A 72 -5.28 4.66 17.14
N LEU A 73 -5.97 5.28 18.10
CA LEU A 73 -6.45 6.65 17.97
C LEU A 73 -5.34 7.64 17.63
N GLU A 74 -4.12 7.41 18.10
CA GLU A 74 -2.94 8.28 17.87
C GLU A 74 -2.37 8.21 16.44
N LEU A 75 -2.80 7.21 15.66
CA LEU A 75 -2.43 7.08 14.25
C LEU A 75 -3.56 7.49 13.31
N GLY A 76 -4.80 7.50 13.80
CA GLY A 76 -5.95 7.87 13.00
C GLY A 76 -6.00 9.34 12.64
N ALA A 77 -6.84 9.67 11.66
CA ALA A 77 -6.98 11.03 11.15
C ALA A 77 -7.28 12.03 12.28
N GLU A 78 -6.47 13.10 12.33
CA GLU A 78 -6.52 14.17 13.34
C GLU A 78 -6.37 13.70 14.80
N ASN A 79 -5.94 12.45 15.04
CA ASN A 79 -6.00 11.76 16.34
C ASN A 79 -7.42 11.64 16.92
N ARG A 80 -8.43 11.45 16.05
CA ARG A 80 -9.86 11.53 16.42
C ARG A 80 -10.70 10.33 15.98
N THR A 81 -10.13 9.41 15.23
CA THR A 81 -10.83 8.22 14.76
C THR A 81 -9.94 6.99 14.84
N GLU A 82 -10.53 5.84 15.09
CA GLU A 82 -9.85 4.54 14.99
C GLU A 82 -10.14 3.87 13.65
N SER A 83 -11.12 4.38 12.88
CA SER A 83 -11.43 3.88 11.54
C SER A 83 -10.42 4.41 10.51
N ASN A 84 -10.05 3.55 9.58
CA ASN A 84 -9.00 3.83 8.60
C ASN A 84 -9.38 3.38 7.18
N VAL A 85 -10.55 3.85 6.74
CA VAL A 85 -11.08 3.61 5.39
C VAL A 85 -10.26 4.35 4.34
N LEU A 86 -9.68 5.50 4.69
CA LEU A 86 -8.68 6.20 3.89
C LEU A 86 -7.35 6.15 4.63
N SER A 87 -6.44 5.27 4.20
CA SER A 87 -5.15 5.13 4.87
C SER A 87 -4.28 6.37 4.65
N ALA A 88 -4.01 7.07 5.73
CA ALA A 88 -3.22 8.29 5.79
C ALA A 88 -2.63 8.45 7.19
N ASP A 89 -1.62 9.31 7.31
CA ASP A 89 -1.10 9.68 8.63
C ASP A 89 -2.09 10.54 9.42
N TYR A 90 -1.72 10.90 10.65
CA TYR A 90 -2.56 11.73 11.51
C TYR A 90 -2.85 13.14 10.93
N TYR A 91 -2.09 13.62 9.95
CA TYR A 91 -2.37 14.85 9.21
C TYR A 91 -3.28 14.63 7.99
N SER A 92 -3.80 13.41 7.81
CA SER A 92 -4.56 12.98 6.64
C SER A 92 -3.76 13.05 5.33
N LEU A 93 -2.44 12.87 5.41
CA LEU A 93 -1.57 12.76 4.23
C LEU A 93 -1.29 11.29 3.90
N SER A 94 -1.41 10.93 2.62
CA SER A 94 -1.11 9.58 2.16
C SER A 94 0.38 9.24 2.34
N TYR A 95 0.67 8.02 2.78
CA TYR A 95 2.04 7.55 2.96
C TYR A 95 2.81 7.49 1.61
N PRO A 96 3.93 8.24 1.48
CA PRO A 96 4.73 8.21 0.26
C PRO A 96 5.45 6.87 0.13
N ARG A 97 5.65 6.44 -1.12
CA ARG A 97 6.38 5.22 -1.47
C ARG A 97 7.36 5.48 -2.59
N THR A 98 8.57 4.91 -2.48
CA THR A 98 9.55 4.92 -3.58
C THR A 98 9.26 3.78 -4.56
N PRO A 99 9.75 3.85 -5.81
CA PRO A 99 9.63 2.73 -6.74
C PRO A 99 10.22 1.41 -6.20
N GLN A 100 11.34 1.48 -5.47
CA GLN A 100 11.96 0.33 -4.84
C GLN A 100 11.02 -0.30 -3.81
N GLU A 101 10.43 0.52 -2.93
CA GLU A 101 9.48 0.03 -1.93
C GLU A 101 8.26 -0.63 -2.58
N ILE A 102 7.71 -0.02 -3.65
CA ILE A 102 6.61 -0.61 -4.41
C ILE A 102 7.03 -1.97 -4.99
N LEU A 103 8.19 -2.06 -5.65
CA LEU A 103 8.66 -3.30 -6.28
C LEU A 103 8.91 -4.40 -5.25
N ARG A 104 9.54 -4.09 -4.11
CA ARG A 104 9.72 -5.05 -3.01
C ARG A 104 8.40 -5.64 -2.53
N ILE A 105 7.36 -4.80 -2.46
CA ILE A 105 6.00 -5.20 -2.06
C ILE A 105 5.34 -6.06 -3.14
N VAL A 106 5.28 -5.59 -4.39
CA VAL A 106 4.54 -6.31 -5.46
C VAL A 106 5.26 -7.57 -5.94
N HIS A 107 6.58 -7.64 -5.78
CA HIS A 107 7.33 -8.87 -6.00
C HIS A 107 7.21 -9.84 -4.81
N SER A 108 6.73 -9.39 -3.64
CA SER A 108 6.62 -10.18 -2.41
C SER A 108 7.94 -10.80 -1.93
N THR A 109 9.08 -10.25 -2.35
CA THR A 109 10.42 -10.75 -2.03
C THR A 109 11.13 -9.91 -0.98
N GLY A 110 10.69 -8.66 -0.76
CA GLY A 110 11.45 -7.69 0.02
C GLY A 110 12.67 -7.16 -0.73
N SER A 111 12.84 -7.47 -2.02
CA SER A 111 13.92 -6.94 -2.87
C SER A 111 13.35 -6.44 -4.20
N GLU A 112 13.68 -5.20 -4.56
CA GLU A 112 13.34 -4.59 -5.85
C GLU A 112 14.07 -5.26 -7.02
N HIS A 113 15.19 -5.94 -6.74
CA HIS A 113 16.02 -6.64 -7.70
C HIS A 113 15.54 -8.06 -7.99
N MET A 114 14.70 -8.64 -7.12
CA MET A 114 14.21 -10.01 -7.29
C MET A 114 12.74 -10.02 -7.71
N PRO A 115 12.40 -10.54 -8.91
CA PRO A 115 11.01 -10.69 -9.32
C PRO A 115 10.32 -11.80 -8.51
N GLY A 116 8.98 -11.80 -8.49
CA GLY A 116 8.19 -12.73 -7.69
C GLY A 116 6.74 -12.28 -7.53
N GLY A 117 5.99 -12.95 -6.64
CA GLY A 117 4.67 -12.50 -6.22
C GLY A 117 3.71 -12.22 -7.38
N PHE A 118 3.20 -10.99 -7.46
CA PHE A 118 2.29 -10.57 -8.53
C PHE A 118 2.96 -10.44 -9.89
N TYR A 119 4.30 -10.33 -9.93
CA TYR A 119 5.10 -10.25 -11.14
C TYR A 119 6.23 -11.31 -11.12
N PRO A 120 5.92 -12.60 -11.33
CA PRO A 120 6.90 -13.69 -11.26
C PRO A 120 8.10 -13.53 -12.22
N HIS A 121 7.91 -12.81 -13.32
CA HIS A 121 8.95 -12.51 -14.32
C HIS A 121 9.40 -11.03 -14.30
N GLY A 122 9.01 -10.28 -13.28
CA GLY A 122 9.29 -8.85 -13.14
C GLY A 122 8.33 -7.97 -13.94
N ALA A 123 8.14 -6.73 -13.48
CA ALA A 123 7.32 -5.76 -14.20
C ALA A 123 8.06 -5.23 -15.45
N ASN A 124 7.32 -4.98 -16.54
CA ASN A 124 7.91 -4.59 -17.85
C ASN A 124 8.15 -3.07 -18.01
N GLY A 125 7.86 -2.28 -16.97
CA GLY A 125 8.14 -0.85 -16.95
C GLY A 125 9.65 -0.56 -17.00
N ARG A 126 10.03 0.61 -17.54
CA ARG A 126 11.44 1.01 -17.60
C ARG A 126 12.09 1.01 -16.21
N ILE A 127 11.43 1.60 -15.22
CA ILE A 127 11.91 1.69 -13.83
C ILE A 127 12.16 0.30 -13.24
N ALA A 128 11.20 -0.62 -13.42
CA ALA A 128 11.32 -1.98 -12.91
C ALA A 128 12.47 -2.74 -13.58
N ARG A 129 12.61 -2.64 -14.90
CA ARG A 129 13.73 -3.28 -15.63
C ARG A 129 15.10 -2.72 -15.26
N GLU A 130 15.20 -1.43 -14.96
CA GLU A 130 16.44 -0.81 -14.47
C GLU A 130 16.80 -1.32 -13.06
N LEU A 131 15.80 -1.57 -12.20
CA LEU A 131 16.00 -2.08 -10.84
C LEU A 131 16.18 -3.60 -10.75
N LEU A 132 15.87 -4.37 -11.79
CA LEU A 132 16.12 -5.83 -11.82
C LEU A 132 17.59 -6.19 -12.11
N GLN A 133 18.43 -5.23 -12.46
CA GLN A 133 19.84 -5.47 -12.70
C GLN A 133 20.57 -5.69 -11.38
N ASP A 134 21.54 -6.60 -11.34
CA ASP A 134 22.38 -6.84 -10.18
C ASP A 134 23.10 -5.51 -9.78
N PRO A 135 23.18 -5.18 -8.47
CA PRO A 135 23.75 -3.92 -7.98
C PRO A 135 25.24 -3.73 -8.29
#